data_AF-A2EWG8-F1
#
_entry.id   AF-A2EWG8-F1
#
_cell.length_a   1.000
_cell.length_b   1.000
_cell.length_c   1.000
_cell.angle_alpha   90.00
_cell.angle_beta   90.00
_cell.angle_gamma   90.00
#
_symmetry.space_group_name_H-M   'P 1'
#
loop_
_entity.id
_entity.type
_entity.pdbx_description
1 polymer ?
#
loop_
_entity_poly.entity_id
_entity_poly.type
_entity_poly.pdbx_seq_one_letter_code
_entity_poly.pdbx_strand_id
1 'polypeptide(L)'
;MSEEYNELMNKYKDYIDLTDAIYKLKTLDEDKINELYKEIKNQFIEKGIISASQNFKMVETAMKYNNRYFKSYFLLLQMLSKEYNLNKDKSLNWYQQ
;
A
#
# COMPACT_ATOMS: atom_id res chain seq x y z
N MET A 1 19.03 -13.03 18.98
CA MET A 1 18.70 -11.72 18.38
C MET A 1 19.20 -10.65 19.34
N SER A 2 19.95 -9.64 18.88
CA SER A 2 20.46 -8.59 19.76
C SER A 2 19.33 -7.66 20.23
N GLU A 3 19.50 -7.00 21.37
CA GLU A 3 18.54 -6.01 21.89
C GLU A 3 18.33 -4.86 20.90
N GLU A 4 19.41 -4.41 20.24
CA GLU A 4 19.40 -3.38 19.19
C GLU A 4 18.49 -3.75 18.01
N TYR A 5 18.47 -5.04 17.63
CA TYR A 5 17.59 -5.54 16.57
C TYR A 5 16.11 -5.42 16.99
N ASN A 6 15.79 -5.81 18.22
CA ASN A 6 14.41 -5.74 18.72
C ASN A 6 13.95 -4.29 18.87
N GLU A 7 14.82 -3.39 19.32
CA GLU A 7 14.52 -1.96 19.42
C GLU A 7 14.21 -1.36 18.04
N LEU A 8 15.05 -1.64 17.04
CA LEU A 8 14.83 -1.19 15.68
C LEU A 8 13.51 -1.75 15.11
N MET A 9 13.22 -3.03 15.38
CA MET A 9 12.02 -3.66 14.86
C MET A 9 10.74 -3.13 15.49
N ASN A 10 10.75 -2.88 16.79
CA ASN A 10 9.63 -2.28 17.47
C ASN A 10 9.40 -0.83 17.01
N LYS A 11 10.48 -0.07 16.76
CA LYS A 11 10.39 1.32 16.30
C LYS A 11 9.72 1.46 14.93
N TYR A 12 9.97 0.52 14.01
CA TYR A 12 9.42 0.55 12.65
C TYR A 12 8.28 -0.46 12.43
N LYS A 13 7.72 -0.99 13.51
CA LYS A 13 6.71 -2.06 13.45
C LYS A 13 5.53 -1.71 12.56
N ASP A 14 4.92 -0.53 12.73
CA ASP A 14 3.78 -0.09 11.91
C ASP A 14 4.11 -0.08 10.41
N TYR A 15 5.33 0.34 10.05
CA TYR A 15 5.78 0.35 8.65
C TYR A 15 5.93 -1.07 8.11
N ILE A 16 6.50 -1.96 8.92
CA ILE A 16 6.77 -3.34 8.53
C ILE A 16 5.47 -4.12 8.40
N ASP A 17 4.61 -4.05 9.41
CA ASP A 17 3.33 -4.74 9.45
C ASP A 17 2.45 -4.32 8.27
N LEU A 18 2.39 -3.02 7.96
CA LEU A 18 1.60 -2.51 6.85
C LEU A 18 2.21 -2.86 5.49
N THR A 19 3.53 -2.79 5.35
CA THR A 19 4.21 -3.23 4.11
C THR A 19 3.98 -4.72 3.88
N ASP A 20 4.10 -5.54 4.92
CA ASP A 20 3.80 -6.96 4.90
C ASP A 20 2.34 -7.22 4.50
N ALA A 21 1.39 -6.45 5.04
CA ALA A 21 -0.02 -6.58 4.70
C ALA A 21 -0.28 -6.31 3.20
N ILE A 22 0.38 -5.31 2.61
CA ILE A 22 0.31 -5.02 1.16
C ILE A 22 0.89 -6.19 0.35
N TYR A 23 2.12 -6.62 0.65
CA TYR A 23 2.80 -7.67 -0.13
C TYR A 23 2.24 -9.08 0.10
N LYS A 24 1.53 -9.31 1.21
CA LYS A 24 0.90 -10.60 1.54
C LYS A 24 -0.62 -10.57 1.36
N LEU A 25 -1.18 -9.55 0.71
CA LEU A 25 -2.61 -9.43 0.46
C LEU A 25 -3.13 -10.68 -0.26
N LYS A 26 -4.06 -11.37 0.41
CA LYS A 26 -4.59 -12.67 -0.03
C LYS A 26 -6.10 -12.78 0.10
N THR A 27 -6.79 -11.67 -0.15
CA THR A 27 -8.24 -11.55 -0.04
C THR A 27 -8.79 -10.86 -1.27
N LEU A 28 -10.00 -11.25 -1.68
CA LEU A 28 -10.82 -10.55 -2.68
C LEU A 28 -11.99 -9.79 -2.02
N ASP A 29 -12.10 -9.86 -0.70
CA ASP A 29 -13.11 -9.19 0.11
C ASP A 29 -12.88 -7.67 0.09
N GLU A 30 -13.82 -6.94 -0.49
CA GLU A 30 -13.75 -5.48 -0.65
C GLU A 30 -13.70 -4.74 0.68
N ASP A 31 -14.36 -5.24 1.72
CA ASP A 31 -14.36 -4.60 3.04
C ASP A 31 -12.95 -4.63 3.65
N LYS A 32 -12.27 -5.78 3.54
CA LYS A 32 -10.87 -5.92 4.00
C LYS A 32 -9.91 -5.07 3.18
N ILE A 33 -10.18 -4.89 1.89
CA ILE A 33 -9.38 -4.03 1.02
C ILE A 33 -9.57 -2.56 1.43
N ASN A 34 -10.81 -2.15 1.73
CA ASN A 34 -11.13 -0.82 2.23
C ASN A 34 -10.50 -0.54 3.60
N GLU A 35 -10.45 -1.54 4.49
CA GLU A 35 -9.75 -1.45 5.77
C GLU A 35 -8.24 -1.24 5.56
N LEU A 36 -7.60 -2.06 4.72
CA LEU A 36 -6.19 -1.91 4.39
C LEU A 36 -5.90 -0.53 3.78
N TYR A 37 -6.77 -0.01 2.92
CA TYR A 37 -6.63 1.34 2.38
C TYR A 37 -6.63 2.42 3.47
N LYS A 38 -7.55 2.33 4.44
CA LYS A 38 -7.61 3.27 5.57
C LYS A 38 -6.35 3.19 6.41
N GLU A 39 -5.81 2.00 6.63
CA GLU A 39 -4.54 1.82 7.32
C GLU A 39 -3.38 2.47 6.57
N ILE A 40 -3.28 2.26 5.25
CA ILE A 40 -2.28 2.93 4.40
C ILE A 40 -2.35 4.45 4.54
N LYS A 41 -3.55 5.01 4.45
CA LYS A 41 -3.78 6.43 4.59
C LYS A 41 -3.33 6.95 5.97
N ASN A 42 -3.84 6.35 7.04
CA ASN A 42 -3.62 6.82 8.40
C ASN A 42 -2.16 6.64 8.85
N GLN A 43 -1.54 5.49 8.52
CA GLN A 43 -0.21 5.15 9.01
C GLN A 43 0.90 5.76 8.15
N PHE A 44 0.69 5.94 6.85
CA PHE A 44 1.74 6.45 5.97
C PHE A 44 1.52 7.86 5.48
N ILE A 45 0.33 8.15 4.93
CA ILE A 45 0.11 9.41 4.21
C ILE A 45 -0.15 10.54 5.20
N GLU A 46 -1.07 10.35 6.15
CA GLU A 46 -1.42 11.37 7.15
C GLU A 46 -0.27 11.65 8.12
N LYS A 47 0.53 10.63 8.46
CA LYS A 47 1.76 10.80 9.25
C LYS A 47 2.94 11.35 8.43
N GLY A 48 2.80 11.52 7.12
CA GLY A 48 3.85 12.03 6.24
C GLY A 48 5.07 11.11 6.09
N ILE A 49 4.94 9.82 6.43
CA ILE A 49 6.03 8.83 6.36
C ILE A 49 6.31 8.43 4.91
N ILE A 50 5.24 8.16 4.15
CA ILE A 50 5.32 7.79 2.73
C ILE A 50 4.25 8.55 1.96
N SER A 51 4.62 9.19 0.86
CA SER A 51 3.67 9.91 0.01
C SER A 51 2.67 8.97 -0.67
N ALA A 52 1.53 9.51 -1.09
CA ALA A 52 0.53 8.76 -1.85
C ALA A 52 1.11 8.13 -3.14
N SER A 53 1.99 8.84 -3.85
CA SER A 53 2.66 8.34 -5.07
C SER A 53 3.60 7.17 -4.78
N GLN A 54 4.35 7.21 -3.68
CA GLN A 54 5.21 6.10 -3.26
C GLN A 54 4.38 4.88 -2.83
N ASN A 55 3.28 5.09 -2.09
CA ASN A 55 2.33 4.02 -1.75
C ASN A 55 1.73 3.38 -3.00
N PHE A 56 1.34 4.21 -3.97
CA PHE A 56 0.85 3.74 -5.26
C PHE A 56 1.87 2.80 -5.93
N LYS A 57 3.13 3.21 -6.05
CA LYS A 57 4.21 2.39 -6.65
C LYS A 57 4.49 1.10 -5.86
N MET A 58 4.33 1.13 -4.54
CA MET A 58 4.47 -0.06 -3.69
C MET A 58 3.36 -1.07 -3.95
N VAL A 59 2.10 -0.62 -3.94
CA VAL A 59 0.94 -1.47 -4.27
C VAL A 59 1.04 -1.99 -5.70
N GLU A 60 1.49 -1.14 -6.63
CA GLU A 60 1.73 -1.49 -8.04
C GLU A 60 2.78 -2.61 -8.17
N THR A 61 3.87 -2.51 -7.42
CA THR A 61 4.92 -3.53 -7.37
C THR A 61 4.37 -4.84 -6.81
N ALA A 62 3.65 -4.79 -5.69
CA ALA A 62 3.05 -5.98 -5.09
C ALA A 62 2.06 -6.67 -6.06
N MET A 63 1.26 -5.88 -6.78
CA MET A 63 0.30 -6.38 -7.77
C MET A 63 0.98 -7.20 -8.87
N LYS A 64 2.13 -6.75 -9.39
CA LYS A 64 2.87 -7.41 -10.48
C LYS A 64 3.32 -8.83 -10.12
N TYR A 65 3.54 -9.10 -8.84
CA TYR A 65 4.01 -10.40 -8.36
C TYR A 65 2.88 -11.27 -7.78
N ASN A 66 1.77 -10.67 -7.34
CA ASN A 66 0.64 -11.37 -6.72
C ASN A 66 -0.62 -11.40 -7.60
N ASN A 67 -0.47 -11.91 -8.83
CA ASN A 67 -1.51 -11.90 -9.87
C ASN A 67 -2.86 -12.52 -9.45
N ARG A 68 -2.87 -13.50 -8.54
CA ARG A 68 -4.11 -14.12 -8.05
C ARG A 68 -5.08 -13.10 -7.43
N TYR A 69 -4.54 -12.05 -6.80
CA TYR A 69 -5.32 -11.01 -6.12
C TYR A 69 -5.29 -9.68 -6.87
N PHE A 70 -5.06 -9.73 -8.19
CA PHE A 70 -4.98 -8.54 -9.06
C PHE A 70 -6.15 -7.56 -8.83
N LYS A 71 -7.38 -8.05 -8.74
CA LYS A 71 -8.57 -7.21 -8.50
C LYS A 71 -8.46 -6.38 -7.22
N SER A 72 -7.94 -6.99 -6.16
CA SER A 72 -7.79 -6.35 -4.86
C SER A 72 -6.75 -5.24 -4.89
N TYR A 73 -5.62 -5.51 -5.53
CA TYR A 73 -4.58 -4.51 -5.73
C TYR A 73 -5.06 -3.38 -6.65
N PHE A 74 -5.76 -3.71 -7.73
CA PHE A 74 -6.32 -2.71 -8.63
C PHE A 74 -7.30 -1.78 -7.92
N LEU A 75 -8.16 -2.32 -7.03
CA LEU A 75 -9.05 -1.52 -6.20
C LEU A 75 -8.26 -0.54 -5.30
N LEU A 76 -7.19 -0.98 -4.62
CA LEU A 76 -6.32 -0.10 -3.82
C LEU A 76 -5.71 1.03 -4.67
N LEU A 77 -5.21 0.70 -5.87
CA LEU A 77 -4.65 1.68 -6.79
C LEU A 77 -5.69 2.70 -7.25
N GLN A 78 -6.92 2.27 -7.53
CA GLN A 78 -8.02 3.17 -7.88
C GLN A 78 -8.36 4.13 -6.73
N MET A 79 -8.43 3.63 -5.49
CA MET A 79 -8.70 4.46 -4.31
C MET A 79 -7.60 5.50 -4.11
N LEU A 80 -6.34 5.08 -4.15
CA LEU A 80 -5.17 5.98 -4.05
C LEU A 80 -5.17 7.02 -5.18
N SER A 81 -5.41 6.59 -6.42
CA SER A 81 -5.39 7.48 -7.58
C SER A 81 -6.50 8.53 -7.53
N LYS A 82 -7.72 8.11 -7.15
CA LYS A 82 -8.90 8.98 -7.04
C LYS A 82 -8.76 10.00 -5.92
N GLU A 83 -8.36 9.59 -4.73
CA GLU A 83 -8.30 10.48 -3.57
C GLU A 83 -7.16 11.51 -3.70
N TYR A 84 -5.99 11.08 -4.20
CA TYR A 84 -4.81 11.94 -4.27
C TYR A 84 -4.54 12.50 -5.68
N ASN A 85 -5.49 12.36 -6.61
CA ASN A 85 -5.39 12.83 -7.99
C ASN A 85 -4.08 12.40 -8.69
N LEU A 86 -3.66 11.16 -8.46
CA LEU A 86 -2.39 10.62 -9.01
C LEU A 86 -2.47 10.37 -10.52
N ASN A 87 -3.67 10.36 -11.08
CA ASN A 87 -3.91 10.33 -12.54
C ASN A 87 -3.27 11.49 -13.33
N LYS A 88 -2.93 12.60 -12.66
CA LYS A 88 -2.21 13.71 -13.30
C LYS A 88 -0.69 13.47 -13.37
N ASP A 89 -0.19 12.50 -12.60
CA ASP A 89 1.20 12.07 -12.67
C ASP A 89 1.37 11.15 -13.87
N LYS A 90 2.02 11.67 -14.93
CA LYS A 90 2.29 10.91 -16.17
C LYS A 90 3.07 9.62 -15.91
N SER A 91 3.84 9.55 -14.83
CA SER A 91 4.59 8.34 -14.46
C SER A 91 3.70 7.22 -13.92
N LEU A 92 2.46 7.54 -13.59
CA LEU A 92 1.44 6.66 -13.03
C LEU A 92 0.20 6.66 -13.95
N ASN A 93 0.32 6.54 -15.28
CA ASN A 93 -0.87 6.64 -16.15
C ASN A 93 -1.26 5.37 -16.90
N TRP A 94 -0.55 4.26 -16.67
CA TRP A 94 -0.73 3.05 -17.47
C TRP A 94 -1.98 2.23 -17.12
N TYR A 95 -2.63 2.51 -15.99
CA TYR A 95 -3.78 1.77 -15.45
C TYR A 95 -5.15 2.40 -15.79
N GLN A 96 -5.19 3.36 -16.73
CA GLN A 96 -6.42 4.04 -17.17
C GLN A 96 -7.15 3.40 -18.38
N GLN A 97 -6.84 2.15 -18.74
CA GLN A 97 -7.55 1.44 -19.83
C GLN A 97 -8.91 0.90 -19.40
#